data_AF-A0A0C2ZTB3-F1
#
_entry.id   AF-A0A0C2ZTB3-F1
#
_cell.length_a   1.000
_cell.length_b   1.000
_cell.length_c   1.000
_cell.angle_alpha   90.00
_cell.angle_beta   90.00
_cell.angle_gamma   90.00
#
_symmetry.space_group_name_H-M   'P 1'
#
loop_
_entity.id
_entity.type
_entity.pdbx_description
1 polymer ?
#
loop_
_entity_poly.entity_id
_entity_poly.type
_entity_poly.pdbx_seq_one_letter_code
_entity_poly.pdbx_strand_id
1 'polypeptide(L)'
;GQPPQQIIDRFLKQHARSNPTNNWNSYSKYFTHYTEQELACLRKTGEFTSSCYKLFKKRYPDTWQGILTKFEESVHYTEIWKTVGQRQQLFNKSVKRFTQSFTTLSKVHGIEAAFVMAGSIVNQDASLGYVFSTPGTENFFMERCCADNDAIIGHFKAHI
;
A
#
# COMPACT_ATOMS: atom_id res chain seq x y z
N GLY A 1 17.45 15.52 10.05
CA GLY A 1 16.29 14.99 9.28
C GLY A 1 16.63 15.07 7.81
N GLN A 2 16.35 14.03 7.04
CA GLN A 2 16.55 14.07 5.59
C GLN A 2 15.67 15.14 4.92
N PRO A 3 16.10 15.74 3.81
CA PRO A 3 15.31 16.72 3.08
C PRO A 3 14.01 16.08 2.57
N PRO A 4 12.85 16.75 2.65
CA PRO A 4 11.57 16.23 2.16
C PRO A 4 11.61 15.76 0.71
N GLN A 5 12.44 16.40 -0.13
CA GLN A 5 12.64 16.02 -1.53
C GLN A 5 13.28 14.64 -1.69
N GLN A 6 14.18 14.21 -0.80
CA GLN A 6 14.79 12.88 -0.89
C GLN A 6 13.80 11.77 -0.53
N ILE A 7 12.87 12.05 0.38
CA ILE A 7 11.78 11.13 0.76
C ILE A 7 10.81 10.99 -0.42
N ILE A 8 10.44 12.11 -1.05
CA ILE A 8 9.59 12.15 -2.25
C ILE A 8 10.25 11.43 -3.43
N ASP A 9 11.53 11.71 -3.72
CA ASP A 9 12.24 11.07 -4.83
C ASP A 9 12.40 9.56 -4.62
N ARG A 10 12.61 9.13 -3.37
CA ARG A 10 12.71 7.70 -3.03
C ARG A 10 11.36 7.01 -3.14
N PHE A 11 10.29 7.65 -2.67
CA PHE A 11 8.91 7.19 -2.85
C PHE A 11 8.58 7.05 -4.33
N LEU A 12 8.84 8.09 -5.13
CA LEU A 12 8.62 8.09 -6.57
C LEU A 12 9.45 7.01 -7.27
N LYS A 13 10.74 6.84 -6.94
CA LYS A 13 11.58 5.76 -7.52
C LYS A 13 11.11 4.35 -7.15
N GLN A 14 10.62 4.16 -5.92
CA GLN A 14 10.18 2.87 -5.42
C GLN A 14 8.80 2.48 -5.99
N HIS A 15 7.93 3.46 -6.26
CA HIS A 15 6.59 3.27 -6.83
C HIS A 15 6.51 3.47 -8.36
N ALA A 16 7.53 4.07 -8.99
CA ALA A 16 7.65 4.19 -10.45
C ALA A 16 7.90 2.84 -11.13
N ARG A 17 8.33 1.81 -10.39
CA ARG A 17 8.31 0.41 -10.86
C ARG A 17 6.95 -0.24 -10.64
N SER A 18 5.88 0.48 -10.94
CA SER A 18 4.62 -0.20 -11.22
C SER A 18 4.80 -0.84 -12.58
N ASN A 19 4.89 -2.18 -12.60
CA ASN A 19 4.70 -2.99 -13.82
C ASN A 19 3.62 -2.32 -14.68
N PRO A 20 3.73 -2.29 -16.02
CA PRO A 20 2.70 -1.69 -16.86
C PRO A 20 1.38 -2.32 -16.44
N THR A 21 0.61 -1.57 -15.64
CA THR A 21 -0.59 -2.08 -15.02
C THR A 21 -1.46 -2.41 -16.20
N ASN A 22 -1.78 -3.70 -16.39
CA ASN A 22 -2.58 -4.13 -17.51
C ASN A 22 -3.78 -3.17 -17.57
N ASN A 23 -3.90 -2.38 -18.63
CA ASN A 23 -4.87 -1.27 -18.68
C ASN A 23 -6.31 -1.75 -18.40
N TRP A 24 -6.54 -3.04 -18.60
CA TRP A 24 -7.73 -3.76 -18.18
C TRP A 24 -7.95 -3.77 -16.65
N ASN A 25 -6.92 -4.00 -15.84
CA ASN A 25 -7.00 -3.97 -14.38
C ASN A 25 -7.33 -2.57 -13.86
N SER A 26 -6.71 -1.54 -14.44
CA SER A 26 -7.00 -0.13 -14.13
C SER A 26 -8.44 0.23 -14.49
N TYR A 27 -8.89 -0.19 -15.68
CA TYR A 27 -10.28 -0.04 -16.08
C TYR A 27 -11.26 -0.83 -15.20
N SER A 28 -10.91 -2.05 -14.78
CA SER A 28 -11.76 -2.86 -13.92
C SER A 28 -12.02 -2.17 -12.58
N LYS A 29 -11.00 -1.52 -11.99
CA LYS A 29 -11.16 -0.72 -10.76
C LYS A 29 -12.04 0.52 -11.00
N TYR A 30 -11.80 1.22 -12.11
CA TYR A 30 -12.62 2.36 -12.53
C TYR A 30 -14.08 1.96 -12.70
N PHE A 31 -14.34 0.85 -13.40
CA PHE A 31 -15.67 0.32 -13.63
C PHE A 31 -16.39 0.00 -12.33
N THR A 32 -15.73 -0.61 -11.34
CA THR A 32 -16.33 -0.86 -10.02
C THR A 32 -16.80 0.43 -9.35
N HIS A 33 -15.99 1.50 -9.39
CA HIS A 33 -16.34 2.79 -8.79
C HIS A 33 -17.44 3.54 -9.55
N TYR A 34 -17.52 3.40 -10.88
CA TYR A 34 -18.48 4.09 -11.73
C TYR A 34 -19.52 3.15 -12.36
N THR A 35 -19.81 2.04 -11.67
CA THR A 35 -20.63 0.93 -12.20
C THR A 35 -21.95 1.44 -12.79
N GLU A 36 -22.68 2.30 -12.08
CA GLU A 36 -23.98 2.81 -12.55
C GLU A 36 -23.87 3.70 -13.81
N GLN A 37 -22.82 4.50 -13.92
CA GLN A 37 -22.58 5.38 -15.07
C GLN A 37 -22.13 4.59 -16.30
N GLU A 38 -21.26 3.60 -16.11
CA GLU A 38 -20.81 2.71 -17.18
C GLU A 38 -21.93 1.76 -17.63
N LEU A 39 -22.76 1.25 -16.71
CA LEU A 39 -23.97 0.46 -17.04
C LEU A 39 -25.06 1.31 -17.72
N ALA A 40 -25.14 2.62 -17.45
CA ALA A 40 -26.04 3.52 -18.18
C ALA A 40 -25.63 3.67 -19.66
N CYS A 41 -24.33 3.57 -19.97
CA CYS A 41 -23.85 3.51 -21.36
C CYS A 41 -24.21 2.18 -22.05
N LEU A 42 -24.34 1.08 -21.29
CA LEU A 42 -24.73 -0.24 -21.80
C LEU A 42 -26.21 -0.39 -22.14
N ARG A 43 -27.10 0.32 -21.44
CA ARG A 43 -28.56 0.30 -21.73
C ARG A 43 -28.91 0.74 -23.15
N LYS A 44 -27.97 1.33 -23.90
CA LYS A 44 -28.12 1.67 -25.32
C LYS A 44 -27.64 0.60 -26.30
N THR A 45 -26.91 -0.44 -25.85
CA THR A 45 -26.20 -1.33 -26.80
C THR A 45 -26.12 -2.82 -26.42
N GLY A 46 -26.69 -3.27 -25.30
CA GLY A 46 -27.07 -4.67 -25.11
C GLY A 46 -25.96 -5.75 -24.99
N GLU A 47 -24.68 -5.41 -24.78
CA GLU A 47 -23.60 -6.41 -24.65
C GLU A 47 -22.70 -6.21 -23.41
N PHE A 48 -22.36 -7.29 -22.72
CA PHE A 48 -21.66 -7.28 -21.42
C PHE A 48 -20.22 -6.74 -21.43
N THR A 49 -19.84 -6.12 -20.29
CA THR A 49 -18.51 -5.74 -19.71
C THR A 49 -17.28 -5.59 -20.61
N SER A 50 -16.94 -6.57 -21.46
CA SER A 50 -15.93 -6.43 -22.53
C SER A 50 -16.28 -5.28 -23.49
N SER A 51 -17.57 -5.08 -23.76
CA SER A 51 -18.07 -4.01 -24.61
C SER A 51 -17.99 -2.64 -23.93
N CYS A 52 -18.01 -2.56 -22.59
CA CYS A 52 -17.88 -1.28 -21.87
C CYS A 52 -16.49 -0.68 -22.05
N TYR A 53 -15.44 -1.50 -21.96
CA TYR A 53 -14.08 -1.00 -22.14
C TYR A 53 -13.83 -0.50 -23.56
N LYS A 54 -14.39 -1.19 -24.57
CA LYS A 54 -14.35 -0.74 -25.97
C LYS A 54 -15.13 0.55 -26.16
N LEU A 55 -16.31 0.66 -25.55
CA LEU A 55 -17.14 1.88 -25.58
C LEU A 55 -16.46 3.05 -24.87
N PHE A 56 -15.81 2.79 -23.73
CA PHE A 56 -15.02 3.76 -22.97
C PHE A 56 -13.86 4.30 -23.82
N LYS A 57 -13.10 3.42 -24.48
CA LYS A 57 -12.07 3.85 -25.45
C LYS A 57 -12.65 4.62 -26.62
N LYS A 58 -13.80 4.19 -27.16
CA LYS A 58 -14.47 4.89 -28.26
C LYS A 58 -15.00 6.27 -27.84
N ARG A 59 -15.40 6.41 -26.58
CA ARG A 59 -15.88 7.67 -25.99
C ARG A 59 -14.75 8.65 -25.73
N TYR A 60 -13.55 8.14 -25.42
CA TYR A 60 -12.36 8.91 -25.07
C TYR A 60 -11.13 8.43 -25.86
N PRO A 61 -11.13 8.52 -27.21
CA PRO A 61 -10.13 7.88 -28.06
C PRO A 61 -8.69 8.27 -27.74
N ASP A 62 -8.45 9.53 -27.41
CA ASP A 62 -7.10 10.06 -27.17
C ASP A 62 -6.79 10.26 -25.67
N THR A 63 -7.80 10.14 -24.80
CA THR A 63 -7.68 10.52 -23.38
C THR A 63 -7.99 9.39 -22.41
N TRP A 64 -8.46 8.22 -22.88
CA TRP A 64 -8.86 7.10 -22.02
C TRP A 64 -7.72 6.62 -21.10
N GLN A 65 -6.47 6.60 -21.57
CA GLN A 65 -5.31 6.26 -20.74
C GLN A 65 -5.10 7.31 -19.65
N GLY A 66 -5.12 8.60 -20.01
CA GLY A 66 -4.98 9.69 -19.06
C GLY A 66 -6.10 9.74 -18.02
N ILE A 67 -7.33 9.36 -18.37
CA ILE A 67 -8.45 9.23 -17.43
C ILE A 67 -8.18 8.10 -16.43
N LEU A 68 -7.72 6.94 -16.89
CA LEU A 68 -7.38 5.82 -16.00
C LEU A 68 -6.18 6.14 -15.11
N THR A 69 -5.15 6.80 -15.64
CA THR A 69 -3.99 7.24 -14.85
C THR A 69 -4.39 8.23 -13.78
N LYS A 70 -5.18 9.28 -14.13
CA LYS A 70 -5.69 10.25 -13.16
C LYS A 70 -6.62 9.62 -12.12
N PHE A 71 -7.38 8.59 -12.51
CA PHE A 71 -8.20 7.83 -11.57
C PHE A 71 -7.35 6.98 -10.62
N GLU A 72 -6.31 6.31 -11.11
CA GLU A 72 -5.40 5.57 -10.22
C GLU A 72 -4.68 6.49 -9.26
N GLU A 73 -4.21 7.65 -9.74
CA GLU A 73 -3.65 8.71 -8.89
C GLU A 73 -4.69 9.17 -7.85
N SER A 74 -5.94 9.42 -8.24
CA SER A 74 -6.99 9.89 -7.32
C SER A 74 -7.46 8.84 -6.31
N VAL A 75 -7.49 7.55 -6.70
CA VAL A 75 -7.71 6.41 -5.79
C VAL A 75 -6.57 6.33 -4.78
N HIS A 76 -5.33 6.52 -5.24
CA HIS A 76 -4.17 6.57 -4.35
C HIS A 76 -4.28 7.75 -3.37
N TYR A 77 -4.79 8.92 -3.81
CA TYR A 77 -5.11 10.02 -2.90
C TYR A 77 -6.23 9.65 -1.91
N THR A 78 -7.32 9.00 -2.33
CA THR A 78 -8.40 8.60 -1.40
C THR A 78 -7.97 7.49 -0.42
N GLU A 79 -7.03 6.62 -0.80
CA GLU A 79 -6.39 5.69 0.13
C GLU A 79 -5.47 6.39 1.14
N ILE A 80 -4.88 7.54 0.77
CA ILE A 80 -4.15 8.44 1.68
C ILE A 80 -5.13 9.11 2.68
N TRP A 81 -6.40 9.32 2.30
CA TRP A 81 -7.47 9.87 3.15
C TRP A 81 -8.19 8.84 4.04
N LYS A 82 -7.57 7.70 4.35
CA LYS A 82 -8.07 6.86 5.47
C LYS A 82 -7.97 7.64 6.77
N THR A 83 -9.03 7.63 7.58
CA THR A 83 -8.99 8.27 8.89
C THR A 83 -7.87 7.66 9.74
N VAL A 84 -7.34 8.42 10.70
CA VAL A 84 -6.31 7.95 11.66
C VAL A 84 -6.67 6.57 12.23
N GLY A 85 -7.94 6.38 12.60
CA GLY A 85 -8.44 5.09 13.11
C GLY A 85 -8.37 3.94 12.11
N GLN A 86 -8.69 4.18 10.84
CA GLN A 86 -8.59 3.14 9.80
C GLN A 86 -7.14 2.75 9.50
N ARG A 87 -6.21 3.71 9.54
CA ARG A 87 -4.77 3.46 9.38
C ARG A 87 -4.21 2.64 10.54
N GLN A 88 -4.58 3.00 11.77
CA GLN A 88 -4.26 2.24 12.97
C GLN A 88 -4.78 0.80 12.89
N GLN A 89 -6.02 0.60 12.45
CA GLN A 89 -6.61 -0.74 12.29
C GLN A 89 -5.87 -1.56 11.23
N LEU A 90 -5.56 -0.95 10.09
CA LEU A 90 -4.80 -1.61 9.03
C LEU A 90 -3.41 -2.01 9.52
N PHE A 91 -2.71 -1.11 10.21
CA PHE A 91 -1.41 -1.38 10.80
C PHE A 91 -1.46 -2.56 11.76
N ASN A 92 -2.37 -2.54 12.74
CA ASN A 92 -2.52 -3.61 13.73
C ASN A 92 -2.85 -4.96 13.06
N LYS A 93 -3.71 -4.95 12.03
CA LYS A 93 -4.04 -6.16 11.25
C LYS A 93 -2.82 -6.71 10.53
N SER A 94 -2.01 -5.84 9.93
CA SER A 94 -0.77 -6.22 9.24
C SER A 94 0.27 -6.79 10.21
N VAL A 95 0.52 -6.11 11.32
CA VAL A 95 1.39 -6.59 12.41
C VAL A 95 0.99 -8.00 12.84
N LYS A 96 -0.28 -8.19 13.17
CA LYS A 96 -0.79 -9.49 13.61
C LYS A 96 -0.54 -10.59 12.57
N ARG A 97 -0.78 -10.30 11.29
CA ARG A 97 -0.55 -11.27 10.20
C ARG A 97 0.92 -11.64 10.08
N PHE A 98 1.83 -10.67 10.06
CA PHE A 98 3.26 -10.93 9.94
C PHE A 98 3.81 -11.69 11.14
N THR A 99 3.48 -11.26 12.36
CA THR A 99 3.83 -11.96 13.59
C THR A 99 3.38 -13.42 13.55
N GLN A 100 2.14 -13.70 13.13
CA GLN A 100 1.64 -15.06 13.00
C GLN A 100 2.42 -15.86 11.95
N SER A 101 2.65 -15.30 10.77
CA SER A 101 3.41 -15.96 9.71
C SER A 101 4.84 -16.31 10.15
N PHE A 102 5.58 -15.36 10.72
CA PHE A 102 6.93 -15.63 11.20
C PHE A 102 6.98 -16.56 12.41
N THR A 103 5.99 -16.52 13.29
CA THR A 103 5.86 -17.49 14.38
C THR A 103 5.68 -18.91 13.84
N THR A 104 4.84 -19.10 12.82
CA THR A 104 4.68 -20.41 12.16
C THR A 104 5.96 -20.85 11.46
N LEU A 105 6.64 -19.94 10.73
CA LEU A 105 7.89 -20.24 10.04
C LEU A 105 9.01 -20.65 11.01
N SER A 106 9.15 -19.97 12.14
CA SER A 106 10.11 -20.34 13.19
C SER A 106 9.78 -21.72 13.78
N LYS A 107 8.51 -21.96 14.14
CA LYS A 107 8.10 -23.24 14.75
C LYS A 107 8.20 -24.44 13.81
N VAL A 108 7.81 -24.30 12.55
CA VAL A 108 7.69 -25.44 11.61
C VAL A 108 8.98 -25.64 10.82
N HIS A 109 9.68 -24.55 10.50
CA HIS A 109 10.81 -24.58 9.58
C HIS A 109 12.12 -24.05 10.18
N GLY A 110 12.13 -23.63 11.46
CA GLY A 110 13.32 -23.06 12.10
C GLY A 110 13.76 -21.72 11.48
N ILE A 111 12.86 -21.05 10.74
CA ILE A 111 13.17 -19.77 10.09
C ILE A 111 12.95 -18.66 11.10
N GLU A 112 14.04 -18.00 11.48
CA GLU A 112 14.05 -16.91 12.43
C GLU A 112 13.94 -15.54 11.74
N ALA A 113 13.28 -14.58 12.39
CA ALA A 113 13.08 -13.24 11.87
C ALA A 113 12.99 -12.21 12.99
N ALA A 114 13.66 -11.08 12.76
CA ALA A 114 13.48 -9.85 13.53
C ALA A 114 13.09 -8.72 12.56
N PHE A 115 12.03 -7.97 12.86
CA PHE A 115 11.62 -6.84 12.03
C PHE A 115 11.03 -5.68 12.84
N VAL A 116 11.10 -4.49 12.25
CA VAL A 116 10.46 -3.28 12.75
C VAL A 116 9.44 -2.80 11.71
N MET A 117 8.28 -2.38 12.17
CA MET A 117 7.24 -1.78 11.34
C MET A 117 6.83 -0.44 11.92
N ALA A 118 6.71 0.60 11.09
CA ALA A 118 6.27 1.92 11.52
C ALA A 118 5.36 2.57 10.48
N GLY A 119 4.46 3.44 10.93
CA GLY A 119 3.67 4.29 10.05
C GLY A 119 4.53 5.36 9.38
N SER A 120 4.22 5.71 8.14
CA SER A 120 5.00 6.66 7.33
C SER A 120 4.51 8.11 7.39
N ILE A 121 3.36 8.38 8.03
CA ILE A 121 2.76 9.72 8.08
C ILE A 121 2.69 10.22 9.51
N VAL A 122 3.62 11.12 9.85
CA VAL A 122 3.84 11.68 11.20
C VAL A 122 2.54 12.18 11.86
N ASN A 123 1.71 12.92 11.12
CA ASN A 123 0.52 13.58 11.68
C ASN A 123 -0.72 12.67 11.76
N GLN A 124 -0.74 11.54 11.03
CA GLN A 124 -1.93 10.68 10.92
C GLN A 124 -1.75 9.31 11.53
N ASP A 125 -0.51 8.89 11.77
CA ASP A 125 -0.21 7.55 12.25
C ASP A 125 -0.03 7.51 13.78
N ALA A 126 -0.31 8.60 14.51
CA ALA A 126 -0.34 8.63 15.99
C ALA A 126 0.84 7.90 16.67
N SER A 127 2.04 7.97 16.09
CA SER A 127 3.25 7.25 16.52
C SER A 127 3.23 5.71 16.39
N LEU A 128 2.55 5.16 15.39
CA LEU A 128 2.58 3.74 15.04
C LEU A 128 4.00 3.17 14.91
N GLY A 129 4.33 2.20 15.75
CA GLY A 129 5.59 1.48 15.74
C GLY A 129 5.42 0.09 16.36
N TYR A 130 6.13 -0.89 15.85
CA TYR A 130 6.10 -2.25 16.35
C TYR A 130 7.43 -2.95 16.08
N VAL A 131 7.93 -3.69 17.07
CA VAL A 131 9.09 -4.57 16.96
C VAL A 131 8.64 -6.01 17.15
N PHE A 132 9.20 -6.90 16.36
CA PHE A 132 8.98 -8.34 16.47
C PHE A 132 10.31 -9.07 16.37
N SER A 133 10.46 -10.11 17.20
CA SER A 133 11.53 -11.10 17.11
C SER A 133 10.96 -12.49 17.35
N THR A 134 11.46 -13.47 16.60
CA THR A 134 11.29 -14.89 16.91
C THR A 134 12.30 -15.32 18.00
N PRO A 135 12.13 -16.49 18.66
CA PRO A 135 12.96 -16.89 19.80
C PRO A 135 14.48 -16.88 19.54
N GLY A 136 14.92 -17.28 18.34
CA GLY A 136 16.34 -17.29 17.97
C GLY A 136 16.91 -15.91 17.61
N THR A 137 16.07 -14.87 17.58
CA THR A 137 16.46 -13.47 17.35
C THR A 137 16.02 -12.56 18.49
N GLU A 138 15.70 -13.14 19.64
CA GLU A 138 15.48 -12.39 20.86
C GLU A 138 16.72 -11.53 21.14
N ASN A 139 16.51 -10.28 21.56
CA ASN A 139 17.56 -9.28 21.78
C ASN A 139 18.43 -8.90 20.58
N PHE A 140 18.12 -9.34 19.35
CA PHE A 140 18.93 -9.00 18.16
C PHE A 140 19.20 -7.49 18.03
N PHE A 141 18.17 -6.64 18.19
CA PHE A 141 18.33 -5.19 18.11
C PHE A 141 19.16 -4.62 19.26
N MET A 142 19.03 -5.17 20.46
CA MET A 142 19.85 -4.74 21.60
C MET A 142 21.32 -5.13 21.37
N GLU A 143 21.60 -6.35 20.95
CA GLU A 143 22.97 -6.86 20.82
C GLU A 143 23.70 -6.34 19.57
N ARG A 144 22.98 -6.14 18.46
CA ARG A 144 23.59 -5.77 17.17
C ARG A 144 23.41 -4.30 16.83
N CYS A 145 22.39 -3.65 17.37
CA CYS A 145 22.12 -2.24 17.11
C CYS A 145 22.28 -1.37 18.37
N CYS A 146 22.56 -1.96 19.54
CA CYS A 146 22.63 -1.25 20.83
C CYS A 146 21.35 -0.44 21.10
N ALA A 147 20.20 -0.96 20.66
CA ALA A 147 18.93 -0.26 20.70
C ALA A 147 17.84 -1.17 21.28
N ASP A 148 17.18 -0.72 22.34
CA ASP A 148 15.93 -1.33 22.81
C ASP A 148 14.79 -1.12 21.80
N ASN A 149 13.61 -1.67 22.10
CA ASN A 149 12.47 -1.62 21.19
C ASN A 149 12.03 -0.18 20.87
N ASP A 150 12.08 0.73 21.84
CA ASP A 150 11.66 2.12 21.64
C ASP A 150 12.74 2.90 20.86
N ALA A 151 14.01 2.67 21.16
CA ALA A 151 15.14 3.24 20.45
C ALA A 151 15.18 2.79 18.98
N ILE A 152 14.99 1.49 18.69
CA ILE A 152 15.00 1.00 17.31
C ILE A 152 13.79 1.49 16.52
N ILE A 153 12.60 1.57 17.15
CA ILE A 153 11.43 2.22 16.53
C ILE A 153 11.74 3.69 16.24
N GLY A 154 12.36 4.40 17.19
CA GLY A 154 12.76 5.79 17.04
C GLY A 154 13.75 5.99 15.88
N HIS A 155 14.80 5.18 15.83
CA HIS A 155 15.78 5.19 14.74
C HIS A 155 15.14 4.88 13.39
N PHE A 156 14.28 3.86 13.33
CA PHE A 156 13.60 3.49 12.11
C PHE A 156 12.66 4.59 11.61
N LYS A 157 11.89 5.21 12.51
CA LYS A 157 11.02 6.36 12.18
C LYS A 157 11.80 7.61 11.77
N ALA A 158 12.95 7.88 12.37
CA ALA A 158 13.77 9.05 12.01
C ALA A 158 14.34 8.96 10.58
N HIS A 159 14.37 7.75 10.02
CA HIS A 159 14.82 7.46 8.65
C HIS A 159 13.70 7.45 7.61
N ILE A 160 12.44 7.24 8.03
CA ILE A 160 11.24 7.32 7.16
C ILE A 160 10.91 8.79 6.86
#